data_AF-A0A2V3VNJ2-F1
#
_entry.id   AF-A0A2V3VNJ2-F1
#
_cell.length_a   1.000
_cell.length_b   1.000
_cell.length_c   1.000
_cell.angle_alpha   90.00
_cell.angle_beta   90.00
_cell.angle_gamma   90.00
#
_symmetry.space_group_name_H-M   'P 1'
#
loop_
_entity.id
_entity.type
_entity.pdbx_description
1 polymer ?
#
loop_
_entity_poly.entity_id
_entity_poly.type
_entity_poly.pdbx_seq_one_letter_code
_entity_poly.pdbx_strand_id
1 'polypeptide(L)' 'MKKIFNHFAEAVQEIKNGMTIMADGFGLVGIPKNLLSALSKTNVKNLIVISNI' A
#
# COMPACT_ATOMS: atom_id res chain seq x y z
N MET A 1 19.25 -10.83 3.46
CA MET A 1 18.17 -11.65 2.83
C MET A 1 17.02 -10.74 2.45
N LYS A 2 16.34 -10.99 1.32
CA LYS A 2 15.15 -10.22 0.91
C LYS A 2 13.91 -10.81 1.58
N LYS A 3 13.03 -9.96 2.14
CA LYS A 3 11.72 -10.38 2.65
C LYS A 3 10.81 -10.59 1.44
N ILE A 4 10.45 -11.83 1.17
CA ILE A 4 9.52 -12.21 0.07
C ILE A 4 8.25 -12.71 0.73
N PHE A 5 7.12 -12.12 0.34
CA PHE A 5 5.79 -12.52 0.80
C PHE A 5 5.09 -13.31 -0.30
N ASN A 6 4.29 -14.31 0.09
CA ASN A 6 3.51 -15.10 -0.87
C ASN A 6 2.18 -14.42 -1.21
N HIS A 7 1.70 -13.53 -0.34
CA HIS A 7 0.42 -12.87 -0.49
C HIS A 7 0.51 -11.36 -0.19
N PHE A 8 -0.20 -10.54 -0.99
CA PHE A 8 -0.23 -9.08 -0.79
C PHE A 8 -0.82 -8.67 0.56
N ALA A 9 -1.74 -9.47 1.11
CA ALA A 9 -2.30 -9.22 2.44
C ALA A 9 -1.23 -9.23 3.53
N GLU A 10 -0.26 -10.14 3.46
CA GLU A 10 0.87 -10.22 4.41
C GLU A 10 1.73 -8.96 4.34
N ALA A 11 1.93 -8.42 3.13
CA ALA A 11 2.77 -7.24 2.91
C ALA A 11 2.17 -5.95 3.49
N VAL A 12 0.85 -5.90 3.73
CA VAL A 12 0.14 -4.71 4.24
C VAL A 12 -0.30 -4.84 5.71
N GLN A 13 -0.08 -6.00 6.35
CA GLN A 13 -0.54 -6.28 7.72
C GLN A 13 0.03 -5.31 8.78
N GLU A 14 1.24 -4.81 8.56
CA GLU A 14 1.92 -3.92 9.51
C GLU A 14 1.49 -2.45 9.36
N ILE A 15 0.71 -2.10 8.33
CA ILE A 15 0.20 -0.75 8.11
C ILE A 15 -0.92 -0.45 9.10
N LYS A 16 -0.84 0.69 9.78
CA LYS A 16 -1.76 1.11 10.85
C LYS A 16 -2.39 2.46 10.55
N ASN A 17 -3.44 2.77 11.30
CA ASN A 17 -4.11 4.06 11.21
C ASN A 17 -3.13 5.22 11.42
N GLY A 18 -3.30 6.31 10.68
CA GLY A 18 -2.47 7.51 10.85
C GLY A 18 -1.09 7.44 10.20
N MET A 19 -0.69 6.29 9.62
CA MET A 19 0.62 6.18 8.98
C MET A 19 0.73 7.05 7.73
N THR A 20 1.92 7.58 7.51
CA THR A 20 2.29 8.18 6.22
C THR A 20 2.85 7.11 5.32
N ILE A 21 2.29 6.97 4.13
CA ILE A 21 2.74 6.00 3.12
C ILE A 21 3.04 6.72 1.81
N MET A 22 4.07 6.26 1.10
CA MET A 22 4.38 6.72 -0.24
C MET A 22 3.95 5.65 -1.24
N ALA A 23 3.09 6.02 -2.18
CA ALA A 23 2.63 5.16 -3.25
C ALA A 23 2.80 5.90 -4.58
N ASP A 24 3.75 5.46 -5.38
CA ASP A 24 4.13 6.14 -6.62
C ASP A 24 3.48 5.49 -7.86
N GLY A 25 3.44 6.24 -8.95
CA GLY A 25 2.77 5.94 -10.21
C GLY A 25 2.34 7.22 -10.91
N PHE A 26 2.03 7.15 -12.20
CA PHE A 26 1.52 8.30 -12.96
C PHE A 26 0.22 7.91 -13.66
N GLY A 27 -0.90 8.51 -13.24
CA GLY A 27 -2.22 8.02 -13.60
C GLY A 27 -2.41 6.53 -13.27
N LEU A 28 -2.44 5.67 -14.29
CA LEU A 28 -2.59 4.21 -14.15
C LEU A 28 -1.28 3.43 -14.39
N VAL A 29 -0.18 4.10 -14.72
CA VAL A 29 1.10 3.47 -15.04
C VAL A 29 1.97 3.41 -13.79
N GLY A 30 2.54 2.24 -13.50
CA GLY A 30 3.47 2.05 -12.38
C GLY A 30 2.84 1.96 -11.00
N ILE A 31 1.52 2.08 -10.88
CA ILE A 31 0.82 2.01 -9.59
C ILE A 31 0.92 0.60 -8.96
N PRO A 32 1.10 0.48 -7.62
CA PRO A 32 1.13 -0.80 -6.93
C PRO A 32 -0.29 -1.37 -6.71
N LYS A 33 -1.00 -1.63 -7.81
CA LYS A 33 -2.45 -1.97 -7.84
C LYS A 33 -2.83 -3.10 -6.88
N ASN A 34 -2.03 -4.16 -6.81
CA ASN A 34 -2.33 -5.31 -5.95
C ASN A 34 -2.15 -5.00 -4.45
N LEU A 35 -1.17 -4.17 -4.10
CA LEU A 35 -0.98 -3.72 -2.71
C LEU A 35 -2.08 -2.74 -2.30
N LEU A 36 -2.48 -1.82 -3.20
CA LEU A 36 -3.62 -0.93 -2.94
C LEU A 36 -4.93 -1.72 -2.78
N SER A 37 -5.14 -2.76 -3.59
CA SER A 37 -6.31 -3.65 -3.46
C SER A 37 -6.28 -4.48 -2.16
N ALA A 38 -5.10 -4.88 -1.69
CA ALA A 38 -4.96 -5.56 -0.41
C ALA A 38 -5.21 -4.60 0.76
N LEU A 39 -4.63 -3.39 0.70
CA LEU A 39 -4.78 -2.36 1.71
C LEU A 39 -6.24 -1.88 1.83
N SER A 40 -6.96 -1.75 0.70
CA SER A 40 -8.38 -1.35 0.71
C SER A 40 -9.32 -2.37 1.35
N LYS A 41 -8.89 -3.62 1.50
CA LYS A 41 -9.62 -4.68 2.23
C LYS A 41 -9.38 -4.65 3.74
N THR A 42 -8.45 -3.80 4.22
CA THR A 42 -8.19 -3.63 5.65
C THR A 42 -9.12 -2.57 6.25
N ASN A 43 -9.14 -2.48 7.59
CA ASN A 43 -9.84 -1.41 8.30
C ASN A 43 -8.95 -0.21 8.63
N VAL A 44 -7.83 -0.05 7.91
CA VAL A 44 -6.89 1.05 8.14
C VAL A 44 -7.50 2.37 7.68
N LYS A 45 -7.36 3.41 8.50
CA LYS A 45 -7.94 4.75 8.30
C LYS A 45 -6.92 5.86 8.53
N ASN A 46 -7.24 7.07 8.05
CA ASN A 46 -6.47 8.28 8.27
C ASN A 46 -5.01 8.18 7.80
N LEU A 47 -4.78 7.48 6.68
CA LEU A 47 -3.45 7.44 6.06
C LEU A 47 -3.14 8.80 5.43
N ILE A 48 -1.90 9.25 5.60
CA ILE A 48 -1.36 10.37 4.83
C ILE A 48 -0.64 9.75 3.63
N VAL A 49 -1.14 10.00 2.43
CA VAL A 49 -0.59 9.39 1.21
C VAL A 49 0.22 10.42 0.44
N ILE A 50 1.48 10.10 0.17
CA ILE A 50 2.35 10.84 -0.72
C ILE A 50 2.34 10.10 -2.07
N SER A 51 1.96 10.79 -3.14
CA SER A 51 1.85 10.21 -4.48
C SER A 51 2.17 11.26 -5.53
N ASN A 52 2.74 10.84 -6.64
CA ASN A 52 2.81 11.65 -7.85
C ASN A 52 1.46 11.54 -8.59
N ILE A 53 0.89 12.67 -9.00
CA ILE A 53 -0.37 12.68 -9.76
C ILE A 53 -0.06 12.51 -11.25
#